data_AF-A0A6A7RPY3-F1
#
_entry.id   AF-A0A6A7RPY3-F1
#
_cell.length_a   1.000
_cell.length_b   1.000
_cell.length_c   1.000
_cell.angle_alpha   90.00
_cell.angle_beta   90.00
_cell.angle_gamma   90.00
#
_symmetry.space_group_name_H-M   'P 1'
#
loop_
_entity.id
_entity.type
_entity.pdbx_description
1 polymer ?
#
loop_
_entity_poly.entity_id
_entity_poly.type
_entity_poly.pdbx_seq_one_letter_code
_entity_poly.pdbx_strand_id
1 'polypeptide(L)' 'PADIDVHDERLLIEDARKSVEELDQQGIFTYCINLDRKADEYVGDIFGRRYTVIDNIERLPERLPELFMALTR' A
#
# COMPACT_ATOMS: atom_id res chain seq x y z
N PRO A 1 0.52 -19.28 -3.81
CA PRO A 1 1.71 -19.93 -4.40
C PRO A 1 2.73 -18.86 -4.77
N ALA A 2 3.80 -18.71 -3.98
CA ALA A 2 4.92 -17.84 -4.38
C ALA A 2 5.71 -18.59 -5.45
N ASP A 3 5.88 -17.98 -6.62
CA ASP A 3 6.71 -18.52 -7.69
C ASP A 3 8.18 -18.32 -7.26
N ILE A 4 8.89 -19.42 -7.03
CA ILE A 4 10.24 -19.44 -6.43
C ILE A 4 11.30 -18.96 -7.43
N ASP A 5 10.93 -18.77 -8.69
CA ASP A 5 11.88 -18.56 -9.80
C ASP A 5 11.93 -17.10 -10.30
N VAL A 6 11.34 -16.15 -9.57
CA VAL A 6 11.35 -14.74 -9.96
C VAL A 6 12.64 -14.07 -9.48
N HIS A 7 13.51 -13.72 -10.43
CA HIS A 7 14.76 -13.00 -10.16
C HIS A 7 14.63 -11.47 -10.22
N ASP A 8 13.50 -10.97 -10.72
CA ASP A 8 13.25 -9.53 -10.79
C ASP A 8 12.58 -9.03 -9.52
N GLU A 9 13.32 -8.27 -8.71
CA GLU A 9 12.84 -7.63 -7.48
C GLU A 9 11.63 -6.71 -7.71
N ARG A 10 11.43 -6.22 -8.95
CA ARG A 10 10.31 -5.35 -9.30
C ARG A 10 9.03 -6.09 -9.67
N LEU A 11 9.08 -7.40 -9.98
CA LEU A 11 7.89 -8.09 -10.52
C LEU A 11 6.69 -7.97 -9.56
N LEU A 12 6.91 -8.19 -8.27
CA LEU A 12 5.85 -8.13 -7.26
C LEU A 12 5.31 -6.71 -7.07
N ILE A 13 6.16 -5.70 -7.25
CA ILE A 13 5.77 -4.29 -7.18
C ILE A 13 4.85 -3.96 -8.37
N GLU A 14 5.23 -4.35 -9.58
CA GLU A 14 4.44 -4.07 -10.78
C GLU A 14 3.12 -4.85 -10.81
N ASP A 15 3.12 -6.09 -10.33
CA ASP A 15 1.91 -6.92 -10.21
C ASP A 15 0.91 -6.34 -9.21
N ALA A 16 1.41 -5.90 -8.05
CA ALA A 16 0.59 -5.20 -7.06
C ALA A 16 0.08 -3.86 -7.58
N ARG A 17 0.92 -3.08 -8.28
CA ARG A 17 0.50 -1.82 -8.92
C ARG A 17 -0.63 -2.06 -9.92
N LYS A 18 -0.50 -3.10 -10.75
CA LYS A 18 -1.53 -3.47 -11.72
C LYS A 18 -2.85 -3.81 -11.03
N SER A 19 -2.80 -4.57 -9.94
CA SER A 19 -3.98 -4.89 -9.13
C SER A 19 -4.65 -3.64 -8.55
N VAL A 20 -3.87 -2.67 -8.05
CA VAL A 20 -4.39 -1.38 -7.55
C VAL A 20 -5.06 -0.58 -8.66
N GLU A 21 -4.48 -0.55 -9.87
CA GLU A 21 -5.10 0.13 -11.02
C GLU A 21 -6.41 -0.52 -11.45
N GLU A 22 -6.49 -1.85 -11.43
CA GLU A 22 -7.71 -2.59 -11.76
C GLU A 22 -8.83 -2.36 -10.72
N LEU A 23 -8.49 -2.25 -9.44
CA LEU A 23 -9.43 -1.88 -8.39
C LEU A 23 -9.93 -0.44 -8.56
N ASP A 24 -9.04 0.48 -8.91
CA ASP A 24 -9.39 1.89 -9.18
C ASP A 24 -10.38 1.99 -10.36
N GLN A 25 -10.17 1.22 -11.42
CA GLN A 25 -11.09 1.11 -12.56
C GLN A 25 -12.48 0.56 -12.18
N GLN A 26 -12.56 -0.23 -11.09
CA GLN A 26 -13.81 -0.73 -10.53
C GLN A 26 -14.45 0.26 -9.53
N GLY A 27 -13.86 1.44 -9.33
CA GLY A 27 -14.30 2.42 -8.33
C GLY A 27 -13.98 2.01 -6.90
N ILE A 28 -13.08 1.04 -6.70
CA ILE A 28 -12.65 0.57 -5.38
C ILE A 28 -11.41 1.36 -4.97
N PHE A 29 -11.59 2.24 -3.99
CA PHE A 29 -10.48 3.01 -3.44
C PHE A 29 -9.56 2.13 -2.60
N THR A 30 -8.28 2.05 -3.00
CA THR A 30 -7.24 1.30 -2.29
C THR A 30 -6.33 2.25 -1.51
N TYR A 31 -6.02 1.88 -0.26
CA TYR A 31 -5.09 2.62 0.60
C TYR A 31 -4.17 1.66 1.36
N CYS A 32 -2.88 1.95 1.40
CA CYS A 32 -1.89 1.12 2.09
C CYS A 32 -1.51 1.72 3.45
N ILE A 33 -1.56 0.91 4.49
CA ILE A 33 -0.88 1.19 5.76
C ILE A 33 0.27 0.20 5.86
N ASN A 34 1.50 0.69 5.80
CA ASN A 34 2.68 -0.16 5.90
C ASN A 34 3.38 0.06 7.24
N LEU A 35 3.90 -1.02 7.83
CA LEU A 35 4.58 -1.01 9.13
C LEU A 35 6.10 -1.11 9.02
N ASP A 36 6.62 -1.30 7.80
CA ASP A 36 8.05 -1.33 7.54
C ASP A 36 8.60 0.09 7.36
N ARG A 37 9.63 0.45 8.14
CA ARG A 37 10.27 1.78 8.12
C ARG A 37 10.91 2.09 6.76
N LYS A 38 11.18 1.07 5.93
CA LYS A 38 11.75 1.20 4.59
C LYS A 38 10.71 1.09 3.48
N ALA A 39 9.43 0.98 3.83
CA ALA A 39 8.37 0.74 2.86
C ALA A 39 8.21 1.86 1.81
N ASP A 40 8.55 3.10 2.17
CA ASP A 40 8.49 4.27 1.30
C ASP A 40 9.13 4.02 -0.08
N GLU A 41 10.16 3.17 -0.16
CA GLU A 41 10.89 2.86 -1.38
C GLU A 41 10.06 2.13 -2.45
N TYR A 42 9.02 1.37 -2.07
CA TYR A 42 8.22 0.57 -3.02
C TYR A 42 6.71 0.80 -2.93
N VAL A 43 6.17 1.18 -1.77
CA VAL A 43 4.72 1.38 -1.62
C VAL A 43 4.23 2.58 -2.44
N GLY A 44 5.11 3.56 -2.70
CA GLY A 44 4.83 4.67 -3.60
C GLY A 44 4.61 4.22 -5.05
N ASP A 45 5.37 3.23 -5.53
CA ASP A 45 5.21 2.67 -6.87
C ASP A 45 3.85 1.95 -7.02
N ILE A 46 3.39 1.29 -5.95
CA ILE A 46 2.14 0.50 -5.95
C ILE A 46 0.90 1.39 -5.75
N PHE A 47 0.92 2.26 -4.75
CA PHE A 47 -0.26 3.00 -4.28
C PHE A 47 -0.23 4.49 -4.64
N GLY A 48 0.84 4.99 -5.27
CA GLY A 48 1.04 6.41 -5.55
C GLY A 48 1.13 7.21 -4.24
N ARG A 49 0.24 8.18 -4.05
CA ARG A 49 0.15 8.97 -2.80
C ARG A 49 -0.81 8.38 -1.76
N ARG A 50 -1.40 7.21 -2.02
CA ARG A 50 -2.44 6.57 -1.19
C ARG A 50 -1.85 5.60 -0.18
N TYR A 51 -0.85 6.04 0.58
CA TYR A 51 -0.26 5.23 1.63
C TYR A 51 0.17 6.04 2.84
N THR A 52 0.33 5.37 3.97
CA THR A 52 1.01 5.87 5.17
C THR A 52 1.96 4.79 5.68
N VAL A 53 3.19 5.18 6.00
CA VAL A 53 4.13 4.32 6.73
C VAL A 53 4.08 4.66 8.22
N ILE A 54 3.84 3.64 9.03
CA ILE A 54 3.77 3.73 10.49
C ILE A 54 4.93 2.93 11.05
N ASP A 55 5.96 3.64 11.49
CA ASP A 55 7.21 3.06 11.97
C ASP A 55 7.21 2.72 13.48
N ASN A 56 6.12 3.06 14.18
CA ASN A 56 5.81 2.64 15.55
C ASN A 56 4.36 2.14 15.63
N ILE A 57 4.19 0.84 15.87
CA ILE A 57 2.88 0.18 15.93
C ILE A 57 1.96 0.74 17.02
N GLU A 58 2.50 1.30 18.09
CA GLU A 58 1.71 1.92 19.17
C GLU A 58 0.92 3.14 18.69
N ARG A 59 1.33 3.76 17.57
CA ARG A 59 0.63 4.90 16.96
C ARG A 59 -0.51 4.47 16.03
N LEU A 60 -0.61 3.19 15.69
CA LEU A 60 -1.64 2.68 14.78
C LEU A 60 -3.07 2.99 15.24
N PRO A 61 -3.45 2.81 16.53
CA PRO A 61 -4.79 3.12 17.01
C PRO A 61 -5.17 4.60 16.87
N GLU A 62 -4.20 5.51 16.95
CA GLU A 62 -4.43 6.96 16.79
C GLU A 62 -4.56 7.37 15.32
N ARG A 63 -3.79 6.72 14.43
CA ARG A 63 -3.78 7.03 12.99
C ARG A 63 -4.96 6.46 12.23
N LEU A 64 -5.49 5.32 12.65
CA LEU A 64 -6.62 4.66 11.98
C LEU A 64 -7.89 5.55 11.92
N PRO A 65 -8.32 6.21 13.02
CA PRO A 65 -9.43 7.16 12.98
C PRO A 65 -9.19 8.34 12.03
N GLU A 66 -8.00 8.94 12.06
CA GLU A 66 -7.64 10.06 11.16
C GLU A 66 -7.78 9.66 9.69
N LEU A 67 -7.26 8.47 9.36
CA LEU A 67 -7.37 7.91 8.02
C LEU A 67 -8.83 7.67 7.63
N PHE A 68 -9.59 7.00 8.49
CA PHE A 68 -10.99 6.68 8.20
C PHE A 68 -11.82 7.95 7.94
N MET A 69 -11.57 9.02 8.68
CA MET A 69 -12.22 10.33 8.48
C MET A 69 -11.81 10.99 7.15
N ALA A 70 -10.57 10.80 6.70
CA ALA A 70 -10.12 11.30 5.40
C ALA A 70 -10.73 10.53 4.23
N LEU A 71 -11.04 9.24 4.43
CA LEU A 71 -11.58 8.35 3.38
C LEU A 71 -13.11 8.40 3.22
N THR A 72 -13.83 8.88 4.24
CA THR A 72 -15.31 8.89 4.26
C THR A 72 -15.92 10.27 3.97
N ARG A 73 -15.13 11.20 3.39
CA ARG A 73 -15.59 12.53 2.96
C ARG A 73 -16.12 12.59 1.54
#